data_AF-A0A327UZ52-F1
#
_entry.id   AF-A0A327UZ52-F1
#
_cell.length_a   1.000
_cell.length_b   1.000
_cell.length_c   1.000
_cell.angle_alpha   90.00
_cell.angle_beta   90.00
_cell.angle_gamma   90.00
#
_symmetry.space_group_name_H-M   'P 1'
#
loop_
_entity.id
_entity.type
_entity.pdbx_description
1 polymer ?
#
loop_
_entity_poly.entity_id
_entity_poly.type
_entity_poly.pdbx_seq_one_letter_code
_entity_poly.pdbx_strand_id
1 'polypeptide(L)'
;MGPCKAPNRNPAAAAAKCSKVDQSNGLGCYLTASRPRQAGDIDRRLRRAMSSQIAPPGTDPDAGCVGEGMISPMSIAPPPYPHCGHGASPQDPVGCRGHRVPRPHGECTGAEAELFGACLAHLDVGERSTYLSSLRPGSDVDHRGTTFNPALLRDLLNAVRDPDHRPRLGAVRWDRVTFQGRAGFEGATFTGAALFGKVMFRGATWFGGVTFEKTVSFSEATFKDDAWFGEATFKDDAQFEAATFESRAWFTGAKFEKSAWFDHVRFTGDTRFRGVAFQGGEATSEHDSEFSGATFSSHTIFDGSASAAITDSDGSTPFTQIHSPESRLLDVEHYRQRLETLKGTENYGIAFEKLIIQLLTEAGATLAEKDHTQGHSLGNYSDSVVDFAFIPSDESSNIVLVECKSGRLSEQRLAEAELQLEHLVRERRANLGLVVYNDLEGRQFSVDRHSAGRTQIISAIDLLHRLRLTALSQVISDAITHSSSE
;
A
#
# COMPACT_ATOMS: atom_id res chain seq x y z
N MET A 1 -17.24 49.67 -36.44
CA MET A 1 -16.73 50.42 -37.60
C MET A 1 -16.06 51.69 -37.08
N GLY A 2 -14.83 52.00 -37.52
CA GLY A 2 -14.11 53.25 -37.18
C GLY A 2 -12.92 53.06 -36.22
N PRO A 3 -11.66 53.38 -36.61
CA PRO A 3 -10.44 52.89 -35.95
C PRO A 3 -9.71 53.96 -35.11
N CYS A 4 -8.84 53.52 -34.18
CA CYS A 4 -7.76 54.37 -33.64
C CYS A 4 -6.41 53.64 -33.68
N LYS A 5 -5.39 54.39 -34.09
CA LYS A 5 -4.06 53.99 -34.55
C LYS A 5 -3.07 53.69 -33.41
N ALA A 6 -2.03 52.96 -33.78
CA ALA A 6 -0.86 52.48 -33.02
C ALA A 6 0.04 53.59 -32.40
N PRO A 7 1.11 53.27 -31.63
CA PRO A 7 2.32 52.76 -32.28
C PRO A 7 3.13 51.69 -31.53
N ASN A 8 3.73 50.84 -32.36
CA ASN A 8 4.81 49.90 -32.08
C ASN A 8 6.16 50.63 -32.26
N ARG A 9 7.12 50.48 -31.33
CA ARG A 9 8.56 50.76 -31.57
C ARG A 9 9.47 49.92 -30.66
N ASN A 10 10.21 49.01 -31.28
CA ASN A 10 11.58 48.59 -30.96
C ASN A 10 12.48 49.14 -32.11
N PRO A 11 13.85 49.08 -32.16
CA PRO A 11 14.85 48.52 -31.23
C PRO A 11 16.21 49.33 -31.11
N ALA A 12 17.16 48.76 -30.36
CA ALA A 12 18.62 48.71 -30.56
C ALA A 12 19.62 49.81 -30.06
N ALA A 13 20.71 49.27 -29.49
CA ALA A 13 22.13 49.68 -29.50
C ALA A 13 22.68 50.63 -28.39
N ALA A 14 23.62 50.13 -27.60
CA ALA A 14 24.99 50.66 -27.50
C ALA A 14 25.90 49.74 -26.66
N ALA A 15 27.02 49.32 -27.26
CA ALA A 15 28.13 48.62 -26.64
C ALA A 15 29.19 49.62 -26.15
N ALA A 16 29.94 49.27 -25.11
CA ALA A 16 31.26 49.85 -24.83
C ALA A 16 32.21 48.77 -24.28
N LYS A 17 33.28 48.53 -25.05
CA LYS A 17 34.49 47.76 -24.69
C LYS A 17 35.55 48.71 -24.13
N CYS A 18 36.35 48.21 -23.19
CA CYS A 18 37.81 48.38 -23.01
C CYS A 18 38.16 47.95 -21.57
N SER A 19 39.27 47.29 -21.21
CA SER A 19 40.42 46.76 -21.93
C SER A 19 41.33 46.02 -20.91
N LYS A 20 41.78 44.81 -21.28
CA LYS A 20 43.13 44.20 -21.14
C LYS A 20 43.91 44.15 -19.80
N VAL A 21 44.36 42.90 -19.51
CA VAL A 21 45.72 42.43 -19.10
C VAL A 21 46.04 42.59 -17.60
N ASP A 22 46.47 41.58 -16.83
CA ASP A 22 47.63 40.71 -17.06
C ASP A 22 47.58 39.34 -16.33
N GLN A 23 48.42 38.43 -16.80
CA GLN A 23 48.64 37.04 -16.37
C GLN A 23 49.55 36.93 -15.13
N SER A 24 49.38 35.90 -14.29
CA SER A 24 50.45 34.94 -13.95
C SER A 24 50.07 33.96 -12.82
N ASN A 25 50.18 32.66 -13.14
CA ASN A 25 50.76 31.54 -12.38
C ASN A 25 50.41 31.28 -10.89
N GLY A 26 50.11 30.01 -10.60
CA GLY A 26 50.76 29.34 -9.46
C GLY A 26 49.87 28.44 -8.59
N LEU A 27 50.02 27.13 -8.81
CA LEU A 27 49.78 25.98 -7.92
C LEU A 27 49.39 26.22 -6.44
N GLY A 28 48.48 25.35 -5.95
CA GLY A 28 48.80 24.52 -4.78
C GLY A 28 47.98 24.71 -3.49
N CYS A 29 47.18 23.69 -3.19
CA CYS A 29 47.04 23.00 -1.89
C CYS A 29 46.48 23.72 -0.63
N TYR A 30 45.37 23.12 -0.17
CA TYR A 30 45.01 22.71 1.21
C TYR A 30 44.84 23.74 2.36
N LEU A 31 43.64 23.63 2.96
CA LEU A 31 43.28 23.75 4.38
C LEU A 31 43.48 25.10 5.09
N THR A 32 42.39 25.73 5.52
CA THR A 32 41.86 25.57 6.89
C THR A 32 40.66 26.48 7.13
N ALA A 33 39.78 25.99 7.99
CA ALA A 33 38.51 26.56 8.39
C ALA A 33 38.59 27.95 9.04
N SER A 34 37.51 28.74 8.93
CA SER A 34 36.56 28.94 10.05
C SER A 34 35.74 30.24 9.95
N ARG A 35 34.42 30.04 9.76
CA ARG A 35 33.27 30.80 10.33
C ARG A 35 33.01 32.27 9.88
N PRO A 36 31.80 32.80 10.10
CA PRO A 36 30.50 32.28 9.65
C PRO A 36 29.63 33.43 9.04
N ARG A 37 28.62 33.11 8.23
CA ARG A 37 27.49 34.04 8.01
C ARG A 37 26.16 33.33 8.13
N GLN A 38 25.26 34.07 8.78
CA GLN A 38 23.99 33.70 9.36
C GLN A 38 22.95 33.24 8.32
N ALA A 39 22.20 32.20 8.68
CA ALA A 39 20.82 32.01 8.27
C ALA A 39 20.12 31.21 9.38
N GLY A 40 19.63 31.92 10.39
CA GLY A 40 18.76 31.36 11.42
C GLY A 40 17.63 32.33 11.64
N ASP A 41 16.48 32.12 10.97
CA ASP A 41 15.21 32.74 11.40
C ASP A 41 13.92 32.08 10.85
N ILE A 42 13.91 30.78 10.54
CA ILE A 42 12.67 30.09 10.13
C ILE A 42 12.34 28.89 11.03
N ASP A 43 13.33 28.20 11.63
CA ASP A 43 13.09 26.98 12.41
C ASP A 43 12.64 27.22 13.88
N ARG A 44 12.57 28.48 14.35
CA ARG A 44 12.16 28.80 15.74
C ARG A 44 10.67 29.13 15.91
N ARG A 45 9.95 29.40 14.80
CA ARG A 45 8.50 29.72 14.85
C ARG A 45 7.59 28.49 14.79
N LEU A 46 8.07 27.36 14.27
CA LEU A 46 7.26 26.13 14.18
C LEU A 46 7.39 25.24 15.45
N ARG A 47 8.54 25.25 16.13
CA ARG A 47 8.76 24.44 17.36
C ARG A 47 8.14 25.00 18.66
N ARG A 48 7.52 26.19 18.63
CA ARG A 48 6.87 26.79 19.81
C ARG A 48 5.34 26.71 19.81
N ALA A 49 4.73 26.11 18.79
CA ALA A 49 3.28 25.95 18.68
C ALA A 49 2.76 24.58 19.16
N MET A 50 3.64 23.64 19.53
CA MET A 50 3.27 22.33 20.08
C MET A 50 4.13 21.99 21.29
N SER A 51 3.81 22.62 22.43
CA SER A 51 4.26 22.15 23.73
C SER A 51 3.25 22.58 24.80
N SER A 52 2.28 21.71 25.07
CA SER A 52 1.51 21.76 26.32
C SER A 52 1.67 20.43 27.05
N GLN A 53 2.66 20.44 27.94
CA GLN A 53 2.83 19.67 29.18
C GLN A 53 1.85 18.50 29.42
N ILE A 54 2.40 17.27 29.43
CA ILE A 54 1.84 16.14 30.18
C ILE A 54 2.86 15.77 31.25
N ALA A 55 2.40 15.75 32.51
CA ALA A 55 3.16 15.36 33.69
C ALA A 55 3.28 13.82 33.80
N PRO A 56 4.27 13.26 34.51
CA PRO A 56 4.50 11.82 34.56
C PRO A 56 3.49 11.09 35.46
N PRO A 57 3.26 9.77 35.25
CA PRO A 57 2.20 9.03 35.93
C PRO A 57 2.60 8.67 37.36
N GLY A 58 1.68 8.94 38.30
CA GLY A 58 1.70 8.40 39.65
C GLY A 58 1.11 7.00 39.70
N THR A 59 1.75 6.16 40.50
CA THR A 59 1.35 4.80 40.89
C THR A 59 0.13 4.82 41.83
N ASP A 60 -0.90 4.00 41.57
CA ASP A 60 -1.39 2.98 42.52
C ASP A 60 -2.45 2.05 41.89
N PRO A 61 -2.67 0.84 42.48
CA PRO A 61 -3.34 -0.30 41.89
C PRO A 61 -4.83 -0.41 42.27
N ASP A 62 -5.44 -1.48 41.74
CA ASP A 62 -6.70 -2.14 42.12
C ASP A 62 -7.94 -1.96 41.23
N ALA A 63 -8.24 -3.09 40.58
CA ALA A 63 -9.53 -3.78 40.51
C ALA A 63 -10.54 -3.41 39.40
N GLY A 64 -10.78 -4.40 38.52
CA GLY A 64 -12.12 -4.69 38.00
C GLY A 64 -12.23 -4.93 36.49
N CYS A 65 -12.32 -6.21 36.09
CA CYS A 65 -12.93 -6.63 34.80
C CYS A 65 -14.37 -6.07 34.75
N VAL A 66 -14.98 -5.63 33.63
CA VAL A 66 -15.33 -6.31 32.36
C VAL A 66 -15.92 -5.24 31.40
N GLY A 67 -15.81 -5.46 30.07
CA GLY A 67 -16.88 -5.10 29.12
C GLY A 67 -16.69 -3.86 28.22
N GLU A 68 -16.83 -4.13 26.91
CA GLU A 68 -17.36 -3.26 25.84
C GLU A 68 -16.46 -2.19 25.19
N GLY A 69 -16.55 -2.16 23.86
CA GLY A 69 -15.67 -1.44 22.95
C GLY A 69 -15.62 0.06 23.19
N MET A 70 -14.40 0.58 23.35
CA MET A 70 -14.14 2.01 23.47
C MET A 70 -14.35 2.70 22.13
N ILE A 71 -15.54 3.26 21.94
CA ILE A 71 -15.74 4.39 21.04
C ILE A 71 -15.07 5.59 21.74
N SER A 72 -13.96 6.10 21.20
CA SER A 72 -13.33 7.31 21.74
C SER A 72 -14.37 8.43 21.84
N PRO A 73 -14.47 9.17 22.95
CA PRO A 73 -15.47 10.22 23.11
C PRO A 73 -15.26 11.29 22.03
N MET A 74 -16.30 11.54 21.23
CA MET A 74 -16.31 12.60 20.23
C MET A 74 -15.99 13.93 20.93
N SER A 75 -15.02 14.67 20.40
CA SER A 75 -14.66 15.99 20.92
C SER A 75 -15.89 16.90 20.95
N ILE A 76 -16.22 17.42 22.14
CA ILE A 76 -17.36 18.32 22.37
C ILE A 76 -17.08 19.74 21.82
N ALA A 77 -15.81 20.07 21.52
CA ALA A 77 -15.45 21.37 20.98
C ALA A 77 -15.78 21.46 19.47
N PRO A 78 -16.34 22.59 19.01
CA PRO A 78 -16.54 22.81 17.59
C PRO A 78 -15.19 22.97 16.86
N PRO A 79 -15.10 22.57 15.57
CA PRO A 79 -13.89 22.77 14.78
C PRO A 79 -13.55 24.26 14.59
N PRO A 80 -12.27 24.62 14.36
CA PRO A 80 -11.83 26.01 14.19
C PRO A 80 -12.11 26.57 12.78
N TYR A 81 -13.13 26.06 12.10
CA TYR A 81 -13.50 26.42 10.72
C TYR A 81 -15.03 26.40 10.59
N PRO A 82 -15.62 27.08 9.59
CA PRO A 82 -17.07 27.14 9.43
C PRO A 82 -17.64 25.74 9.13
N HIS A 83 -18.11 25.05 10.17
CA HIS A 83 -18.61 23.68 10.09
C HIS A 83 -20.13 23.63 9.90
N CYS A 84 -20.62 22.53 9.36
CA CYS A 84 -22.00 22.33 8.92
C CYS A 84 -23.02 22.43 10.06
N GLY A 85 -22.77 21.80 11.20
CA GLY A 85 -23.70 21.81 12.34
C GLY A 85 -25.00 21.03 12.15
N HIS A 86 -25.21 20.40 10.98
CA HIS A 86 -26.39 19.58 10.73
C HIS A 86 -26.50 18.44 11.76
N GLY A 87 -27.70 18.22 12.29
CA GLY A 87 -27.94 17.20 13.31
C GLY A 87 -27.48 17.57 14.73
N ALA A 88 -27.15 18.84 14.99
CA ALA A 88 -26.85 19.30 16.35
C ALA A 88 -28.02 19.04 17.31
N SER A 89 -27.71 18.52 18.49
CA SER A 89 -28.66 18.12 19.53
C SER A 89 -28.11 18.43 20.92
N PRO A 90 -28.90 18.31 22.01
CA PRO A 90 -28.38 18.48 23.36
C PRO A 90 -27.22 17.51 23.71
N GLN A 91 -27.19 16.31 23.11
CA GLN A 91 -26.14 15.30 23.31
C GLN A 91 -24.90 15.51 22.43
N ASP A 92 -25.08 16.09 21.24
CA ASP A 92 -23.98 16.56 20.37
C ASP A 92 -24.27 17.99 19.91
N PRO A 93 -23.93 19.02 20.72
CA PRO A 93 -24.26 20.41 20.42
C PRO A 93 -23.51 20.96 19.21
N VAL A 94 -22.47 20.27 18.75
CA VAL A 94 -21.69 20.66 17.57
C VAL A 94 -22.35 20.17 16.28
N GLY A 95 -22.98 19.00 16.30
CA GLY A 95 -23.51 18.32 15.12
C GLY A 95 -22.43 17.96 14.09
N CYS A 96 -22.79 17.93 12.81
CA CYS A 96 -21.87 17.60 11.73
C CYS A 96 -20.67 18.54 11.65
N ARG A 97 -19.46 17.99 11.82
CA ARG A 97 -18.17 18.72 11.83
C ARG A 97 -17.59 18.98 10.42
N GLY A 98 -18.36 18.70 9.37
CA GLY A 98 -17.95 18.90 7.97
C GLY A 98 -17.83 20.37 7.60
N HIS A 99 -16.77 20.74 6.88
CA HIS A 99 -16.53 22.10 6.39
C HIS A 99 -17.64 22.53 5.42
N ARG A 100 -18.16 23.75 5.59
CA ARG A 100 -19.12 24.34 4.65
C ARG A 100 -18.43 24.67 3.34
N VAL A 101 -19.03 24.31 2.21
CA VAL A 101 -18.38 24.47 0.90
C VAL A 101 -18.70 25.84 0.28
N PRO A 102 -17.79 26.41 -0.54
CA PRO A 102 -17.98 27.73 -1.12
C PRO A 102 -19.13 27.74 -2.15
N ARG A 103 -19.81 28.89 -2.22
CA ARG A 103 -20.78 29.22 -3.25
C ARG A 103 -20.03 29.77 -4.47
N PRO A 104 -20.37 29.33 -5.69
CA PRO A 104 -19.82 29.94 -6.89
C PRO A 104 -20.28 31.41 -6.97
N HIS A 105 -19.34 32.35 -6.97
CA HIS A 105 -19.68 33.76 -7.15
C HIS A 105 -20.05 34.04 -8.62
N GLY A 106 -21.13 34.79 -8.84
CA GLY A 106 -21.31 35.54 -10.07
C GLY A 106 -20.41 36.78 -10.01
N GLU A 107 -19.32 36.76 -10.77
CA GLU A 107 -18.35 37.85 -10.99
C GLU A 107 -17.68 38.43 -9.71
N CYS A 108 -16.35 38.41 -9.71
CA CYS A 108 -15.49 38.75 -8.58
C CYS A 108 -15.68 40.19 -8.08
N THR A 109 -16.44 40.38 -7.01
CA THR A 109 -16.22 41.48 -6.06
C THR A 109 -15.56 40.87 -4.83
N GLY A 110 -14.40 41.39 -4.41
CA GLY A 110 -13.53 40.84 -3.36
C GLY A 110 -14.11 40.83 -1.94
N ALA A 111 -15.32 40.29 -1.77
CA ALA A 111 -15.92 39.91 -0.51
C ALA A 111 -15.47 38.49 -0.14
N GLU A 112 -15.45 38.19 1.16
CA GLU A 112 -15.16 36.85 1.69
C GLU A 112 -15.99 35.79 0.96
N ALA A 113 -15.37 34.65 0.64
CA ALA A 113 -16.03 33.59 -0.12
C ALA A 113 -17.34 33.19 0.59
N GLU A 114 -18.48 33.45 -0.05
CA GLU A 114 -19.76 33.07 0.50
C GLU A 114 -19.82 31.55 0.58
N LEU A 115 -20.24 31.00 1.72
CA LEU A 115 -20.35 29.56 1.93
C LEU A 115 -21.81 29.12 1.85
N PHE A 116 -22.04 27.91 1.36
CA PHE A 116 -23.33 27.26 1.58
C PHE A 116 -23.54 26.98 3.08
N GLY A 117 -24.80 26.81 3.48
CA GLY A 117 -25.14 26.58 4.89
C GLY A 117 -24.66 25.25 5.46
N ALA A 118 -24.22 24.32 4.60
CA ALA A 118 -23.88 22.96 4.97
C ALA A 118 -22.60 22.44 4.28
N CYS A 119 -22.08 21.31 4.76
CA CYS A 119 -21.01 20.58 4.09
C CYS A 119 -21.54 19.85 2.85
N LEU A 120 -20.63 19.39 1.99
CA LEU A 120 -20.98 18.73 0.72
C LEU A 120 -21.99 17.58 0.89
N ALA A 121 -21.90 16.82 1.98
CA ALA A 121 -22.79 15.70 2.29
C ALA A 121 -24.22 16.12 2.65
N HIS A 122 -24.39 17.33 3.20
CA HIS A 122 -25.68 17.85 3.70
C HIS A 122 -26.26 18.98 2.86
N LEU A 123 -25.60 19.38 1.77
CA LEU A 123 -26.22 20.21 0.75
C LEU A 123 -27.43 19.49 0.15
N ASP A 124 -28.48 20.25 -0.16
CA ASP A 124 -29.55 19.75 -1.01
C ASP A 124 -29.05 19.46 -2.43
N VAL A 125 -29.87 18.80 -3.23
CA VAL A 125 -29.48 18.35 -4.57
C VAL A 125 -29.11 19.51 -5.50
N GLY A 126 -29.80 20.65 -5.39
CA GLY A 126 -29.56 21.83 -6.23
C GLY A 126 -28.28 22.57 -5.84
N GLU A 127 -28.08 22.82 -4.55
CA GLU A 127 -26.86 23.40 -4.02
C GLU A 127 -25.64 22.52 -4.30
N ARG A 128 -25.76 21.20 -4.12
CA ARG A 128 -24.71 20.23 -4.42
C ARG A 128 -24.34 20.22 -5.89
N SER A 129 -25.33 20.19 -6.78
CA SER A 129 -25.09 20.27 -8.23
C SER A 129 -24.41 21.58 -8.62
N THR A 130 -24.78 22.69 -7.97
CA THR A 130 -24.17 24.00 -8.19
C THR A 130 -22.71 24.02 -7.75
N TYR A 131 -22.40 23.49 -6.56
CA TYR A 131 -21.03 23.36 -6.09
C TYR A 131 -20.18 22.48 -7.02
N LEU A 132 -20.64 21.25 -7.31
CA LEU A 132 -19.89 20.30 -8.13
C LEU A 132 -19.67 20.83 -9.56
N SER A 133 -20.67 21.45 -10.18
CA SER A 133 -20.52 22.04 -11.52
C SER A 133 -19.60 23.27 -11.58
N SER A 134 -19.22 23.84 -10.45
CA SER A 134 -18.23 24.92 -10.38
C SER A 134 -16.79 24.43 -10.37
N LEU A 135 -16.56 23.16 -10.02
CA LEU A 135 -15.23 22.57 -9.98
C LEU A 135 -14.69 22.33 -11.39
N ARG A 136 -13.37 22.37 -11.52
CA ARG A 136 -12.62 22.11 -12.75
C ARG A 136 -11.44 21.20 -12.40
N PRO A 137 -10.82 20.55 -13.40
CA PRO A 137 -9.57 19.84 -13.19
C PRO A 137 -8.51 20.77 -12.56
N GLY A 138 -7.96 20.34 -11.42
CA GLY A 138 -7.00 21.12 -10.62
C GLY A 138 -7.64 22.08 -9.61
N SER A 139 -8.96 22.07 -9.41
CA SER A 139 -9.60 22.87 -8.36
C SER A 139 -9.16 22.44 -6.95
N ASP A 140 -8.92 23.43 -6.09
CA ASP A 140 -8.69 23.23 -4.67
C ASP A 140 -10.03 22.89 -3.97
N VAL A 141 -9.99 21.95 -3.01
CA VAL A 141 -11.19 21.55 -2.26
C VAL A 141 -10.92 21.39 -0.76
N ASP A 142 -11.79 21.96 0.06
CA ASP A 142 -11.79 21.80 1.52
C ASP A 142 -13.07 21.09 1.95
N HIS A 143 -12.90 19.86 2.44
CA HIS A 143 -13.99 19.01 2.90
C HIS A 143 -13.73 18.46 4.30
N ARG A 144 -12.87 19.10 5.09
CA ARG A 144 -12.51 18.64 6.44
C ARG A 144 -13.73 18.24 7.26
N GLY A 145 -13.67 17.09 7.92
CA GLY A 145 -14.77 16.57 8.76
C GLY A 145 -16.01 16.10 8.01
N THR A 146 -16.03 16.11 6.67
CA THR A 146 -17.18 15.67 5.88
C THR A 146 -17.20 14.14 5.76
N THR A 147 -18.38 13.55 5.79
CA THR A 147 -18.58 12.12 5.54
C THR A 147 -18.96 11.89 4.08
N PHE A 148 -18.17 11.09 3.36
CA PHE A 148 -18.45 10.69 1.99
C PHE A 148 -19.01 9.28 1.96
N ASN A 149 -20.12 9.08 1.25
CA ASN A 149 -20.48 7.77 0.75
C ASN A 149 -19.88 7.56 -0.67
N PRO A 150 -19.91 6.35 -1.24
CA PRO A 150 -19.24 6.07 -2.50
C PRO A 150 -19.81 6.89 -3.68
N ALA A 151 -21.12 7.17 -3.66
CA ALA A 151 -21.76 7.98 -4.69
C ALA A 151 -21.29 9.45 -4.65
N LEU A 152 -21.22 10.05 -3.46
CA LEU A 152 -20.77 11.43 -3.29
C LEU A 152 -19.29 11.61 -3.66
N LEU A 153 -18.45 10.65 -3.30
CA LEU A 153 -17.04 10.65 -3.71
C LEU A 153 -16.93 10.56 -5.24
N ARG A 154 -17.68 9.64 -5.86
CA ARG A 154 -17.70 9.51 -7.32
C ARG A 154 -18.14 10.80 -8.00
N ASP A 155 -19.18 11.46 -7.48
CA ASP A 155 -19.69 12.72 -8.05
C ASP A 155 -18.64 13.85 -7.93
N LEU A 156 -17.94 13.94 -6.78
CA LEU A 156 -16.82 14.86 -6.60
C LEU A 156 -15.68 14.58 -7.59
N LEU A 157 -15.23 13.33 -7.71
CA LEU A 157 -14.14 12.97 -8.60
C LEU A 157 -14.52 13.18 -10.07
N ASN A 158 -15.78 12.96 -10.44
CA ASN A 158 -16.28 13.24 -11.79
C ASN A 158 -16.25 14.74 -12.12
N ALA A 159 -16.53 15.61 -11.15
CA ALA A 159 -16.52 17.06 -11.32
C ALA A 159 -15.12 17.64 -11.60
N VAL A 160 -14.06 16.89 -11.29
CA VAL A 160 -12.66 17.31 -11.44
C VAL A 160 -11.88 16.47 -12.46
N ARG A 161 -12.57 15.70 -13.32
CA ARG A 161 -11.91 14.90 -14.38
C ARG A 161 -11.37 15.77 -15.50
N ASP A 162 -10.12 15.52 -15.87
CA ASP A 162 -9.46 16.11 -17.04
C ASP A 162 -9.96 15.48 -18.36
N PRO A 163 -9.51 15.98 -19.53
CA PRO A 163 -9.88 15.43 -20.83
C PRO A 163 -9.50 13.94 -21.04
N ASP A 164 -8.51 13.44 -20.32
CA ASP A 164 -8.09 12.03 -20.34
C ASP A 164 -8.91 11.17 -19.37
N HIS A 165 -10.00 11.75 -18.83
CA HIS A 165 -10.92 11.15 -17.88
C HIS A 165 -10.28 10.76 -16.55
N ARG A 166 -9.16 11.35 -16.15
CA ARG A 166 -8.54 11.12 -14.84
C ARG A 166 -8.93 12.22 -13.84
N PRO A 167 -9.27 11.88 -12.58
CA PRO A 167 -9.54 12.90 -11.57
C PRO A 167 -8.26 13.73 -11.31
N ARG A 168 -8.35 15.05 -11.44
CA ARG A 168 -7.25 15.96 -11.17
C ARG A 168 -7.67 16.99 -10.12
N LEU A 169 -7.09 16.92 -8.92
CA LEU A 169 -7.39 17.82 -7.81
C LEU A 169 -6.23 18.78 -7.58
N GLY A 170 -6.55 20.00 -7.16
CA GLY A 170 -5.57 20.98 -6.68
C GLY A 170 -5.06 20.63 -5.28
N ALA A 171 -4.98 21.63 -4.41
CA ALA A 171 -4.78 21.42 -2.98
C ALA A 171 -6.06 20.86 -2.34
N VAL A 172 -5.92 19.81 -1.54
CA VAL A 172 -7.06 19.18 -0.85
C VAL A 172 -6.87 19.20 0.66
N ARG A 173 -7.94 19.55 1.38
CA ARG A 173 -8.01 19.48 2.84
C ARG A 173 -9.12 18.54 3.26
N TRP A 174 -8.76 17.29 3.50
CA TRP A 174 -9.64 16.21 3.91
C TRP A 174 -9.32 15.70 5.32
N ASP A 175 -8.73 16.56 6.16
CA ASP A 175 -8.50 16.24 7.56
C ASP A 175 -9.82 15.82 8.23
N ARG A 176 -9.80 14.69 8.94
CA ARG A 176 -10.98 14.12 9.63
C ARG A 176 -12.15 13.76 8.71
N VAL A 177 -11.94 13.63 7.40
CA VAL A 177 -12.96 13.07 6.50
C VAL A 177 -13.22 11.60 6.85
N THR A 178 -14.47 11.16 6.71
CA THR A 178 -14.82 9.73 6.80
C THR A 178 -15.35 9.24 5.45
N PHE A 179 -14.67 8.28 4.83
CA PHE A 179 -15.18 7.56 3.67
C PHE A 179 -15.96 6.33 4.15
N GLN A 180 -17.28 6.37 3.99
CA GLN A 180 -18.17 5.24 4.23
C GLN A 180 -18.11 4.29 3.05
N GLY A 181 -17.55 3.10 3.27
CA GLY A 181 -17.39 2.08 2.25
C GLY A 181 -16.19 2.33 1.34
N ARG A 182 -16.28 1.84 0.10
CA ARG A 182 -15.22 1.84 -0.90
C ARG A 182 -14.82 3.26 -1.31
N ALA A 183 -13.52 3.56 -1.31
CA ALA A 183 -12.98 4.85 -1.72
C ALA A 183 -11.88 4.67 -2.79
N GLY A 184 -12.21 5.00 -4.05
CA GLY A 184 -11.31 4.84 -5.19
C GLY A 184 -10.76 6.16 -5.70
N PHE A 185 -9.43 6.25 -5.82
CA PHE A 185 -8.63 7.36 -6.34
C PHE A 185 -7.67 6.88 -7.44
N GLU A 186 -7.98 5.76 -8.09
CA GLU A 186 -7.11 5.11 -9.07
C GLU A 186 -6.74 6.06 -10.21
N GLY A 187 -5.44 6.21 -10.45
CA GLY A 187 -4.89 7.09 -11.46
C GLY A 187 -5.15 8.59 -11.24
N ALA A 188 -5.68 9.00 -10.09
CA ALA A 188 -5.92 10.41 -9.78
C ALA A 188 -4.59 11.19 -9.63
N THR A 189 -4.62 12.48 -9.93
CA THR A 189 -3.48 13.37 -9.74
C THR A 189 -3.83 14.51 -8.79
N PHE A 190 -3.06 14.67 -7.72
CA PHE A 190 -3.12 15.80 -6.80
C PHE A 190 -1.98 16.76 -7.13
N THR A 191 -2.31 17.91 -7.71
CA THR A 191 -1.31 18.91 -8.15
C THR A 191 -0.92 19.88 -7.04
N GLY A 192 -1.73 19.96 -5.98
CA GLY A 192 -1.45 20.72 -4.76
C GLY A 192 -1.22 19.82 -3.55
N ALA A 193 -0.95 20.42 -2.39
CA ALA A 193 -0.77 19.68 -1.14
C ALA A 193 -2.04 18.90 -0.78
N ALA A 194 -1.89 17.65 -0.34
CA ALA A 194 -3.00 16.76 -0.07
C ALA A 194 -3.01 16.32 1.40
N LEU A 195 -3.93 16.90 2.18
CA LEU A 195 -3.99 16.71 3.63
C LEU A 195 -5.12 15.75 4.00
N PHE A 196 -4.75 14.57 4.48
CA PHE A 196 -5.61 13.48 4.94
C PHE A 196 -5.43 13.23 6.45
N GLY A 197 -5.06 14.25 7.23
CA GLY A 197 -4.78 14.10 8.64
C GLY A 197 -5.98 13.55 9.42
N LYS A 198 -5.81 12.47 10.18
CA LYS A 198 -6.90 11.80 10.93
C LYS A 198 -8.09 11.37 10.05
N VAL A 199 -7.88 11.12 8.76
CA VAL A 199 -8.92 10.59 7.86
C VAL A 199 -9.29 9.15 8.26
N MET A 200 -10.53 8.75 8.01
CA MET A 200 -11.02 7.40 8.27
C MET A 200 -11.57 6.78 6.99
N PHE A 201 -10.93 5.72 6.50
CA PHE A 201 -11.42 4.90 5.41
C PHE A 201 -12.06 3.62 5.99
N ARG A 202 -13.39 3.48 5.87
CA ARG A 202 -14.11 2.34 6.50
C ARG A 202 -14.17 1.09 5.64
N GLY A 203 -13.98 1.22 4.33
CA GLY A 203 -13.92 0.09 3.40
C GLY A 203 -12.66 0.17 2.55
N ALA A 204 -12.49 -0.82 1.66
CA ALA A 204 -11.34 -0.90 0.77
C ALA A 204 -11.04 0.43 0.09
N THR A 205 -9.76 0.77 0.02
CA THR A 205 -9.27 2.06 -0.47
C THR A 205 -8.24 1.85 -1.57
N TRP A 206 -8.44 2.49 -2.71
CA TRP A 206 -7.58 2.33 -3.87
C TRP A 206 -6.91 3.66 -4.21
N PHE A 207 -5.60 3.69 -4.06
CA PHE A 207 -4.67 4.71 -4.53
C PHE A 207 -3.77 4.17 -5.66
N GLY A 208 -4.21 3.13 -6.36
CA GLY A 208 -3.45 2.50 -7.44
C GLY A 208 -3.08 3.50 -8.54
N GLY A 209 -1.79 3.66 -8.82
CA GLY A 209 -1.28 4.60 -9.84
C GLY A 209 -1.58 6.08 -9.55
N VAL A 210 -1.92 6.45 -8.31
CA VAL A 210 -2.15 7.85 -7.93
C VAL A 210 -0.83 8.64 -8.03
N THR A 211 -0.90 9.92 -8.39
CA THR A 211 0.25 10.83 -8.34
C THR A 211 0.00 11.99 -7.40
N PHE A 212 0.88 12.18 -6.40
CA PHE A 212 0.94 13.36 -5.56
C PHE A 212 2.13 14.22 -6.01
N GLU A 213 1.87 15.39 -6.58
CA GLU A 213 2.91 16.31 -7.09
C GLU A 213 3.53 17.19 -5.99
N LYS A 214 2.85 17.29 -4.85
CA LYS A 214 3.23 18.06 -3.67
C LYS A 214 3.06 17.21 -2.42
N THR A 215 3.47 17.75 -1.27
CA THR A 215 3.40 17.08 0.01
C THR A 215 2.04 16.44 0.27
N VAL A 216 2.04 15.17 0.66
CA VAL A 216 0.86 14.46 1.12
C VAL A 216 1.05 14.04 2.57
N SER A 217 0.00 14.20 3.37
CA SER A 217 -0.01 13.76 4.76
C SER A 217 -1.22 12.87 5.02
N PHE A 218 -0.95 11.63 5.37
CA PHE A 218 -1.87 10.65 5.96
C PHE A 218 -1.62 10.52 7.47
N SER A 219 -1.09 11.56 8.12
CA SER A 219 -0.77 11.48 9.55
C SER A 219 -2.00 11.14 10.38
N GLU A 220 -1.89 10.14 11.25
CA GLU A 220 -2.99 9.58 12.05
C GLU A 220 -4.18 9.05 11.23
N ALA A 221 -4.01 8.79 9.93
CA ALA A 221 -5.05 8.19 9.10
C ALA A 221 -5.37 6.77 9.56
N THR A 222 -6.62 6.34 9.44
CA THR A 222 -7.04 4.96 9.74
C THR A 222 -7.66 4.32 8.50
N PHE A 223 -7.09 3.19 8.08
CA PHE A 223 -7.59 2.32 7.02
C PHE A 223 -8.14 1.05 7.65
N LYS A 224 -9.47 0.90 7.70
CA LYS A 224 -10.12 -0.23 8.39
C LYS A 224 -10.13 -1.53 7.58
N ASP A 225 -9.89 -1.43 6.28
CA ASP A 225 -10.00 -2.48 5.29
C ASP A 225 -8.81 -2.34 4.32
N ASP A 226 -8.73 -3.20 3.30
CA ASP A 226 -7.58 -3.28 2.40
C ASP A 226 -7.24 -1.91 1.77
N ALA A 227 -5.97 -1.52 1.87
CA ALA A 227 -5.46 -0.24 1.37
C ALA A 227 -4.39 -0.47 0.29
N TRP A 228 -4.67 0.00 -0.92
CA TRP A 228 -3.85 -0.27 -2.09
C TRP A 228 -3.19 1.00 -2.64
N PHE A 229 -1.88 1.12 -2.45
CA PHE A 229 -1.01 2.18 -2.96
C PHE A 229 -0.09 1.67 -4.08
N GLY A 230 -0.49 0.60 -4.78
CA GLY A 230 0.31 0.02 -5.85
C GLY A 230 0.61 1.05 -6.95
N GLU A 231 1.85 1.14 -7.40
CA GLU A 231 2.32 2.10 -8.41
C GLU A 231 2.04 3.59 -8.08
N ALA A 232 1.71 3.91 -6.82
CA ALA A 232 1.54 5.28 -6.37
C ALA A 232 2.86 6.06 -6.48
N THR A 233 2.81 7.30 -6.96
CA THR A 233 3.99 8.18 -7.10
C THR A 233 3.85 9.40 -6.19
N PHE A 234 4.81 9.55 -5.28
CA PHE A 234 4.95 10.65 -4.34
C PHE A 234 6.16 11.49 -4.75
N LYS A 235 5.94 12.60 -5.45
CA LYS A 235 7.02 13.46 -6.00
C LYS A 235 7.63 14.42 -4.98
N ASP A 236 6.97 14.56 -3.84
CA ASP A 236 7.36 15.41 -2.73
C ASP A 236 7.18 14.61 -1.44
N ASP A 237 7.40 15.25 -0.29
CA ASP A 237 7.38 14.55 0.99
C ASP A 237 6.04 13.83 1.25
N ALA A 238 6.12 12.59 1.75
CA ALA A 238 4.96 11.75 2.06
C ALA A 238 4.96 11.36 3.55
N GLN A 239 3.92 11.77 4.27
CA GLN A 239 3.82 11.54 5.71
C GLN A 239 2.74 10.49 6.01
N PHE A 240 3.11 9.42 6.71
CA PHE A 240 2.23 8.37 7.23
C PHE A 240 2.37 8.23 8.76
N GLU A 241 2.91 9.25 9.42
CA GLU A 241 3.15 9.25 10.86
C GLU A 241 1.90 8.86 11.64
N ALA A 242 2.02 7.89 12.53
CA ALA A 242 0.96 7.34 13.36
C ALA A 242 -0.28 6.83 12.58
N ALA A 243 -0.17 6.58 11.27
CA ALA A 243 -1.25 5.97 10.51
C ALA A 243 -1.47 4.51 10.96
N THR A 244 -2.71 4.03 10.87
CA THR A 244 -3.09 2.67 11.23
C THR A 244 -3.77 1.98 10.05
N PHE A 245 -3.22 0.83 9.66
CA PHE A 245 -3.77 -0.08 8.67
C PHE A 245 -4.29 -1.32 9.41
N GLU A 246 -5.62 -1.41 9.57
CA GLU A 246 -6.28 -2.50 10.32
C GLU A 246 -6.35 -3.81 9.50
N SER A 247 -6.20 -3.73 8.16
CA SER A 247 -6.17 -4.86 7.22
C SER A 247 -4.90 -4.84 6.35
N ARG A 248 -4.95 -5.39 5.13
CA ARG A 248 -3.82 -5.47 4.21
C ARG A 248 -3.41 -4.09 3.70
N ALA A 249 -2.11 -3.86 3.55
CA ALA A 249 -1.56 -2.63 2.98
C ALA A 249 -0.54 -2.95 1.88
N TRP A 250 -0.84 -2.61 0.63
CA TRP A 250 0.05 -2.91 -0.50
C TRP A 250 0.60 -1.63 -1.12
N PHE A 251 1.91 -1.47 -1.06
CA PHE A 251 2.67 -0.38 -1.67
C PHE A 251 3.45 -0.87 -2.90
N THR A 252 3.09 -2.00 -3.50
CA THR A 252 3.83 -2.62 -4.60
C THR A 252 4.14 -1.63 -5.73
N GLY A 253 5.42 -1.42 -6.04
CA GLY A 253 5.87 -0.50 -7.10
C GLY A 253 5.69 0.98 -6.79
N ALA A 254 5.32 1.35 -5.55
CA ALA A 254 5.21 2.75 -5.15
C ALA A 254 6.58 3.46 -5.21
N LYS A 255 6.56 4.74 -5.56
CA LYS A 255 7.74 5.58 -5.73
C LYS A 255 7.67 6.79 -4.82
N PHE A 256 8.64 6.92 -3.93
CA PHE A 256 8.84 8.07 -3.07
C PHE A 256 10.09 8.80 -3.57
N GLU A 257 9.89 9.92 -4.27
CA GLU A 257 10.99 10.70 -4.87
C GLU A 257 11.69 11.61 -3.85
N LYS A 258 11.09 11.80 -2.67
CA LYS A 258 11.65 12.51 -1.51
C LYS A 258 11.44 11.75 -0.20
N SER A 259 11.53 12.42 0.94
CA SER A 259 11.36 11.85 2.28
C SER A 259 9.98 11.22 2.45
N ALA A 260 9.97 10.02 3.03
CA ALA A 260 8.75 9.34 3.43
C ALA A 260 8.84 8.98 4.92
N TRP A 261 7.91 9.49 5.72
CA TRP A 261 7.88 9.27 7.17
C TRP A 261 6.79 8.29 7.55
N PHE A 262 7.18 7.15 8.10
CA PHE A 262 6.29 6.09 8.60
C PHE A 262 6.40 5.94 10.12
N ASP A 263 6.85 6.98 10.83
CA ASP A 263 7.04 6.94 12.28
C ASP A 263 5.74 6.56 12.99
N HIS A 264 5.84 5.65 13.95
CA HIS A 264 4.71 5.13 14.71
C HIS A 264 3.54 4.53 13.90
N VAL A 265 3.77 4.20 12.61
CA VAL A 265 2.76 3.53 11.80
C VAL A 265 2.42 2.15 12.39
N ARG A 266 1.15 1.74 12.32
CA ARG A 266 0.70 0.40 12.74
C ARG A 266 0.11 -0.34 11.56
N PHE A 267 0.74 -1.45 11.19
CA PHE A 267 0.22 -2.43 10.25
C PHE A 267 -0.24 -3.67 11.00
N THR A 268 -1.54 -3.97 11.00
CA THR A 268 -2.07 -5.17 11.67
C THR A 268 -2.31 -6.33 10.70
N GLY A 269 -2.55 -6.04 9.41
CA GLY A 269 -2.66 -7.06 8.35
C GLY A 269 -1.39 -7.18 7.50
N ASP A 270 -1.47 -8.01 6.46
CA ASP A 270 -0.34 -8.29 5.57
C ASP A 270 0.11 -7.03 4.83
N THR A 271 1.42 -6.78 4.84
CA THR A 271 2.02 -5.56 4.28
C THR A 271 3.03 -5.90 3.19
N ARG A 272 2.96 -5.22 2.05
CA ARG A 272 3.84 -5.46 0.90
C ARG A 272 4.47 -4.16 0.42
N PHE A 273 5.80 -4.07 0.46
CA PHE A 273 6.62 -3.00 -0.12
C PHE A 273 7.41 -3.50 -1.33
N ARG A 274 6.80 -4.39 -2.12
CA ARG A 274 7.46 -5.05 -3.25
C ARG A 274 7.86 -4.01 -4.31
N GLY A 275 9.12 -3.95 -4.73
CA GLY A 275 9.58 -3.03 -5.78
C GLY A 275 9.40 -1.54 -5.43
N VAL A 276 9.32 -1.20 -4.15
CA VAL A 276 9.21 0.21 -3.72
C VAL A 276 10.55 0.92 -3.91
N ALA A 277 10.50 2.13 -4.46
CA ALA A 277 11.66 2.99 -4.62
C ALA A 277 11.56 4.16 -3.65
N PHE A 278 12.45 4.20 -2.66
CA PHE A 278 12.73 5.40 -1.86
C PHE A 278 13.96 6.07 -2.45
N GLN A 279 13.79 7.17 -3.17
CA GLN A 279 14.88 7.91 -3.80
C GLN A 279 15.38 9.07 -2.91
N GLY A 280 15.32 8.89 -1.58
CA GLY A 280 15.80 9.85 -0.57
C GLY A 280 17.03 10.59 -1.08
N GLY A 281 16.91 11.92 -1.15
CA GLY A 281 17.67 12.78 -2.05
C GLY A 281 19.18 12.52 -2.04
N GLU A 282 19.81 12.70 -3.20
CA GLU A 282 21.26 12.65 -3.44
C GLU A 282 22.13 12.74 -2.17
N ALA A 283 22.53 11.61 -1.57
CA ALA A 283 23.66 11.45 -0.65
C ALA A 283 24.04 12.65 0.26
N THR A 284 23.06 13.40 0.75
CA THR A 284 23.23 14.44 1.77
C THR A 284 22.30 14.05 2.91
N SER A 285 22.94 13.76 4.04
CA SER A 285 22.45 13.09 5.25
C SER A 285 21.30 13.77 6.01
N GLU A 286 20.27 14.28 5.33
CA GLU A 286 19.11 14.94 5.95
C GLU A 286 17.75 14.47 5.37
N HIS A 287 17.73 13.50 4.45
CA HIS A 287 16.51 13.08 3.74
C HIS A 287 16.32 11.56 3.72
N ASP A 288 16.26 10.93 4.89
CA ASP A 288 16.04 9.48 5.00
C ASP A 288 14.54 9.15 5.14
N SER A 289 14.15 7.95 4.70
CA SER A 289 12.80 7.45 4.95
C SER A 289 12.78 6.74 6.30
N GLU A 290 11.96 7.26 7.22
CA GLU A 290 11.98 6.86 8.63
C GLU A 290 10.82 5.92 8.94
N PHE A 291 11.10 4.87 9.73
CA PHE A 291 10.10 3.92 10.23
C PHE A 291 10.15 3.83 11.76
N SER A 292 10.56 4.91 12.43
CA SER A 292 10.83 4.89 13.87
C SER A 292 9.60 4.50 14.66
N GLY A 293 9.69 3.42 15.42
CA GLY A 293 8.57 2.92 16.22
C GLY A 293 7.38 2.39 15.40
N ALA A 294 7.59 2.09 14.11
CA ALA A 294 6.62 1.36 13.29
C ALA A 294 6.35 -0.04 13.87
N THR A 295 5.12 -0.53 13.73
CA THR A 295 4.71 -1.85 14.21
C THR A 295 4.11 -2.68 13.08
N PHE A 296 4.59 -3.91 12.94
CA PHE A 296 4.14 -4.88 11.93
C PHE A 296 3.67 -6.14 12.64
N SER A 297 2.35 -6.33 12.72
CA SER A 297 1.75 -7.45 13.47
C SER A 297 1.48 -8.70 12.60
N SER A 298 1.68 -8.61 11.29
CA SER A 298 1.53 -9.73 10.32
C SER A 298 2.71 -9.79 9.36
N HIS A 299 2.63 -10.69 8.37
CA HIS A 299 3.64 -10.87 7.33
C HIS A 299 3.92 -9.57 6.59
N THR A 300 5.19 -9.20 6.54
CA THR A 300 5.67 -8.02 5.82
C THR A 300 6.72 -8.44 4.81
N ILE A 301 6.55 -8.03 3.56
CA ILE A 301 7.49 -8.31 2.47
C ILE A 301 8.15 -7.00 2.03
N PHE A 302 9.48 -6.95 2.14
CA PHE A 302 10.32 -5.91 1.52
C PHE A 302 11.15 -6.55 0.42
N ASP A 303 11.11 -6.00 -0.80
CA ASP A 303 12.04 -6.39 -1.86
C ASP A 303 12.38 -5.22 -2.79
N GLY A 304 13.47 -5.37 -3.54
CA GLY A 304 14.01 -4.28 -4.37
C GLY A 304 14.73 -3.19 -3.57
N SER A 305 14.74 -1.97 -4.09
CA SER A 305 15.43 -0.80 -3.52
C SER A 305 14.94 -0.38 -2.12
N ALA A 306 13.82 -0.91 -1.66
CA ALA A 306 13.21 -0.57 -0.37
C ALA A 306 14.12 -0.92 0.82
N SER A 307 14.86 -2.04 0.75
CA SER A 307 15.65 -2.53 1.90
C SER A 307 16.87 -1.65 2.25
N ALA A 308 17.33 -0.78 1.36
CA ALA A 308 18.57 -0.01 1.55
C ALA A 308 18.35 1.39 2.16
N ALA A 309 17.11 1.88 2.23
CA ALA A 309 16.77 3.26 2.58
C ALA A 309 15.96 3.40 3.88
N ILE A 310 15.82 2.30 4.64
CA ILE A 310 15.02 2.25 5.86
C ILE A 310 15.95 2.27 7.07
N THR A 311 15.91 3.34 7.84
CA THR A 311 16.68 3.52 9.08
C THR A 311 15.77 3.96 10.22
N ASP A 312 16.00 3.44 11.42
CA ASP A 312 15.48 3.98 12.67
C ASP A 312 16.18 5.31 13.00
N SER A 313 15.55 6.09 13.88
CA SER A 313 16.06 7.40 14.35
C SER A 313 17.46 7.35 15.00
N ASP A 314 17.95 6.18 15.38
CA ASP A 314 19.31 5.96 15.92
C ASP A 314 20.34 5.50 14.86
N GLY A 315 19.93 5.43 13.58
CA GLY A 315 20.76 4.96 12.47
C GLY A 315 20.87 3.44 12.37
N SER A 316 20.13 2.68 13.19
CA SER A 316 20.01 1.23 13.03
C SER A 316 19.00 0.90 11.93
N THR A 317 19.19 -0.20 11.19
CA THR A 317 18.13 -0.70 10.30
C THR A 317 17.07 -1.38 11.17
N PRO A 318 15.78 -0.99 11.11
CA PRO A 318 14.74 -1.49 12.01
C PRO A 318 14.29 -2.91 11.70
N PHE A 319 15.19 -3.83 11.32
CA PHE A 319 14.82 -5.22 11.08
C PHE A 319 15.96 -6.18 11.37
N THR A 320 15.67 -7.23 12.15
CA THR A 320 16.25 -8.55 11.94
C THR A 320 16.03 -8.90 10.48
N GLN A 321 17.11 -8.98 9.69
CA GLN A 321 17.10 -9.19 8.24
C GLN A 321 16.05 -10.22 7.80
N ILE A 322 14.93 -9.75 7.26
CA ILE A 322 14.08 -10.55 6.38
C ILE A 322 14.53 -10.18 4.97
N HIS A 323 15.43 -11.01 4.45
CA HIS A 323 16.02 -10.85 3.12
C HIS A 323 14.95 -10.88 2.01
N SER A 324 15.18 -10.02 1.02
CA SER A 324 14.52 -9.93 -0.30
C SER A 324 14.22 -11.29 -0.96
N PRO A 325 13.01 -11.53 -1.54
CA PRO A 325 12.65 -12.77 -2.24
C PRO A 325 13.35 -12.97 -3.59
N GLU A 326 13.91 -11.93 -4.20
CA GLU A 326 14.61 -12.07 -5.49
C GLU A 326 16.11 -12.40 -5.36
N SER A 327 16.61 -12.58 -4.13
CA SER A 327 17.90 -13.21 -3.86
C SER A 327 17.87 -14.13 -2.65
N ARG A 328 16.69 -14.62 -2.26
CA ARG A 328 16.63 -15.76 -1.37
C ARG A 328 16.92 -16.97 -2.25
N LEU A 329 18.19 -17.40 -2.26
CA LEU A 329 18.44 -18.83 -2.33
C LEU A 329 17.51 -19.42 -1.28
N LEU A 330 16.41 -20.02 -1.74
CA LEU A 330 15.44 -20.69 -0.89
C LEU A 330 16.26 -21.52 0.10
N ASP A 331 16.06 -21.33 1.40
CA ASP A 331 16.87 -22.01 2.42
C ASP A 331 16.43 -23.47 2.47
N VAL A 332 16.85 -24.20 1.44
CA VAL A 332 16.47 -25.58 1.19
C VAL A 332 16.90 -26.45 2.37
N GLU A 333 18.00 -26.12 3.05
CA GLU A 333 18.44 -26.88 4.21
C GLU A 333 17.53 -26.65 5.42
N HIS A 334 17.03 -25.43 5.64
CA HIS A 334 16.00 -25.17 6.65
C HIS A 334 14.73 -26.00 6.40
N TYR A 335 14.23 -26.02 5.17
CA TYR A 335 13.05 -26.81 4.83
C TYR A 335 13.29 -28.32 4.90
N ARG A 336 14.48 -28.78 4.48
CA ARG A 336 14.88 -30.18 4.61
C ARG A 336 14.93 -30.61 6.07
N GLN A 337 15.50 -29.78 6.94
CA GLN A 337 15.54 -30.03 8.38
C GLN A 337 14.12 -30.07 8.97
N ARG A 338 13.24 -29.15 8.55
CA ARG A 338 11.84 -29.14 9.00
C ARG A 338 11.08 -30.40 8.57
N LEU A 339 11.24 -30.85 7.34
CA LEU A 339 10.64 -32.11 6.86
C LEU A 339 11.08 -33.31 7.71
N GLU A 340 12.32 -33.35 8.17
CA GLU A 340 12.81 -34.39 9.09
C GLU A 340 12.19 -34.25 10.49
N THR A 341 12.11 -33.04 11.04
CA THR A 341 11.52 -32.81 12.38
C THR A 341 10.01 -33.05 12.43
N LEU A 342 9.31 -32.97 11.29
CA LEU A 342 7.88 -33.27 11.20
C LEU A 342 7.59 -34.77 11.35
N LYS A 343 8.58 -35.65 11.11
CA LYS A 343 8.40 -37.11 11.26
C LYS A 343 8.15 -37.43 12.75
N GLY A 344 6.90 -37.73 13.09
CA GLY A 344 6.50 -38.10 14.45
C GLY A 344 5.63 -37.08 15.19
N THR A 345 5.28 -35.95 14.58
CA THR A 345 4.32 -35.01 15.16
C THR A 345 2.88 -35.52 15.08
N GLU A 346 2.06 -35.24 16.09
CA GLU A 346 0.60 -35.38 15.96
C GLU A 346 0.10 -34.51 14.80
N ASN A 347 -0.78 -35.04 13.96
CA ASN A 347 -1.28 -34.38 12.74
C ASN A 347 -0.20 -34.06 11.68
N TYR A 348 0.75 -34.96 11.47
CA TYR A 348 1.80 -34.88 10.44
C TYR A 348 1.29 -34.43 9.06
N GLY A 349 0.09 -34.87 8.63
CA GLY A 349 -0.53 -34.46 7.37
C GLY A 349 -0.75 -32.95 7.26
N ILE A 350 -1.41 -32.36 8.26
CA ILE A 350 -1.73 -30.92 8.31
C ILE A 350 -0.44 -30.10 8.44
N ALA A 351 0.52 -30.57 9.25
CA ALA A 351 1.79 -29.89 9.43
C ALA A 351 2.63 -29.89 8.13
N PHE A 352 2.57 -30.99 7.37
CA PHE A 352 3.19 -31.10 6.07
C PHE A 352 2.54 -30.17 5.03
N GLU A 353 1.21 -30.16 4.93
CA GLU A 353 0.48 -29.24 4.04
C GLU A 353 0.87 -27.77 4.31
N LYS A 354 0.86 -27.36 5.58
CA LYS A 354 1.29 -26.02 6.00
C LYS A 354 2.75 -25.70 5.62
N LEU A 355 3.64 -26.69 5.71
CA LEU A 355 5.04 -26.50 5.32
C LEU A 355 5.19 -26.31 3.81
N ILE A 356 4.43 -27.06 2.99
CA ILE A 356 4.44 -26.89 1.52
C ILE A 356 3.82 -25.56 1.11
N ILE A 357 2.73 -25.15 1.76
CA ILE A 357 2.13 -23.82 1.58
C ILE A 357 3.17 -22.71 1.85
N GLN A 358 3.88 -22.81 2.97
CA GLN A 358 4.93 -21.85 3.32
C GLN A 358 6.07 -21.86 2.29
N LEU A 359 6.54 -23.04 1.90
CA LEU A 359 7.59 -23.22 0.89
C LEU A 359 7.23 -22.55 -0.44
N LEU A 360 6.04 -22.83 -0.96
CA LEU A 360 5.59 -22.30 -2.24
C LEU A 360 5.37 -20.78 -2.18
N THR A 361 4.84 -20.28 -1.07
CA THR A 361 4.65 -18.84 -0.86
C THR A 361 6.01 -18.12 -0.82
N GLU A 362 6.99 -18.67 -0.09
CA GLU A 362 8.35 -18.13 -0.06
C GLU A 362 9.06 -18.25 -1.42
N ALA A 363 8.66 -19.20 -2.26
CA ALA A 363 9.12 -19.34 -3.64
C ALA A 363 8.40 -18.42 -4.65
N GLY A 364 7.46 -17.57 -4.20
CA GLY A 364 6.75 -16.58 -5.02
C GLY A 364 5.34 -16.96 -5.46
N ALA A 365 4.74 -18.02 -4.89
CA ALA A 365 3.37 -18.42 -5.19
C ALA A 365 2.31 -17.51 -4.55
N THR A 366 1.23 -17.26 -5.29
CA THR A 366 0.00 -16.64 -4.77
C THR A 366 -1.09 -17.71 -4.60
N LEU A 367 -1.53 -17.97 -3.37
CA LEU A 367 -2.51 -19.01 -3.04
C LEU A 367 -3.97 -18.55 -3.26
N ALA A 368 -4.84 -19.47 -3.68
CA ALA A 368 -6.27 -19.24 -3.76
C ALA A 368 -6.94 -19.42 -2.38
N GLU A 369 -7.80 -18.47 -1.98
CA GLU A 369 -8.55 -18.54 -0.70
C GLU A 369 -9.54 -19.72 -0.69
N LYS A 370 -9.61 -20.48 0.42
CA LYS A 370 -10.69 -21.45 0.68
C LYS A 370 -11.88 -20.68 1.27
N ASP A 371 -12.93 -20.52 0.47
CA ASP A 371 -14.14 -19.77 0.84
C ASP A 371 -14.94 -20.53 1.93
N HIS A 372 -15.12 -19.93 3.12
CA HIS A 372 -15.85 -20.54 4.25
C HIS A 372 -17.19 -19.85 4.57
N THR A 373 -17.73 -19.01 3.68
CA THR A 373 -18.99 -18.30 3.90
C THR A 373 -20.03 -18.57 2.81
N GLN A 374 -21.25 -18.87 3.24
CA GLN A 374 -22.34 -19.51 2.48
C GLN A 374 -22.86 -18.74 1.24
N GLY A 375 -23.11 -19.50 0.17
CA GLY A 375 -24.40 -19.46 -0.53
C GLY A 375 -24.57 -18.44 -1.66
N HIS A 376 -23.91 -18.65 -2.80
CA HIS A 376 -24.50 -18.51 -4.15
C HIS A 376 -23.62 -19.29 -5.17
N SER A 377 -24.23 -20.19 -5.92
CA SER A 377 -23.62 -21.27 -6.69
C SER A 377 -22.56 -20.85 -7.73
N LEU A 378 -21.30 -21.14 -7.43
CA LEU A 378 -20.52 -22.14 -8.17
C LEU A 378 -20.49 -23.38 -7.25
N GLY A 379 -20.93 -24.54 -7.76
CA GLY A 379 -21.43 -25.68 -6.98
C GLY A 379 -20.70 -26.03 -5.68
N ASN A 380 -21.48 -26.29 -4.63
CA ASN A 380 -21.17 -26.90 -3.34
C ASN A 380 -19.68 -27.28 -3.09
N TYR A 381 -18.94 -26.37 -2.44
CA TYR A 381 -17.61 -26.64 -1.88
C TYR A 381 -17.68 -27.18 -0.44
N SER A 382 -18.24 -28.39 -0.27
CA SER A 382 -18.15 -29.13 1.01
C SER A 382 -17.53 -30.53 0.85
N ASP A 383 -16.81 -30.77 -0.24
CA ASP A 383 -16.25 -32.07 -0.60
C ASP A 383 -14.92 -31.90 -1.39
N SER A 384 -14.08 -30.93 -1.02
CA SER A 384 -12.92 -30.54 -1.82
C SER A 384 -11.80 -31.60 -1.77
N VAL A 385 -11.65 -32.36 -2.85
CA VAL A 385 -10.65 -33.42 -3.09
C VAL A 385 -9.21 -32.87 -3.30
N VAL A 386 -8.98 -31.57 -3.16
CA VAL A 386 -7.65 -30.93 -3.27
C VAL A 386 -7.29 -30.10 -2.05
N ASP A 387 -6.06 -30.23 -1.58
CA ASP A 387 -5.57 -29.51 -0.41
C ASP A 387 -5.52 -27.98 -0.64
N PHE A 388 -4.98 -27.50 -1.76
CA PHE A 388 -5.02 -26.07 -2.12
C PHE A 388 -4.71 -25.82 -3.61
N ALA A 389 -4.76 -24.56 -4.04
CA ALA A 389 -4.38 -24.13 -5.38
C ALA A 389 -3.55 -22.84 -5.33
N PHE A 390 -2.68 -22.64 -6.32
CA PHE A 390 -1.84 -21.44 -6.40
C PHE A 390 -1.54 -20.99 -7.84
N ILE A 391 -1.09 -19.75 -7.97
CA ILE A 391 -0.52 -19.17 -9.18
C ILE A 391 1.01 -19.01 -8.95
N PRO A 392 1.89 -19.52 -9.84
CA PRO A 392 3.34 -19.56 -9.62
C PRO A 392 4.06 -18.21 -9.51
N SER A 393 3.46 -17.15 -10.05
CA SER A 393 3.91 -15.77 -9.93
C SER A 393 2.75 -14.84 -10.32
N ASP A 394 2.78 -13.59 -9.89
CA ASP A 394 1.71 -12.61 -10.19
C ASP A 394 1.59 -12.30 -11.71
N GLU A 395 2.61 -12.63 -12.51
CA GLU A 395 2.62 -12.51 -13.97
C GLU A 395 2.15 -13.78 -14.69
N SER A 396 2.00 -14.89 -13.96
CA SER A 396 1.61 -16.17 -14.52
C SER A 396 0.10 -16.29 -14.59
N SER A 397 -0.42 -16.73 -15.74
CA SER A 397 -1.82 -17.14 -15.88
C SER A 397 -2.02 -18.63 -15.56
N ASN A 398 -0.98 -19.33 -15.09
CA ASN A 398 -1.05 -20.77 -14.83
C ASN A 398 -1.68 -21.03 -13.46
N ILE A 399 -2.77 -21.79 -13.43
CA ILE A 399 -3.40 -22.27 -12.20
C ILE A 399 -2.88 -23.68 -11.91
N VAL A 400 -2.35 -23.89 -10.70
CA VAL A 400 -1.86 -25.18 -10.23
C VAL A 400 -2.71 -25.67 -9.08
N LEU A 401 -3.24 -26.89 -9.19
CA LEU A 401 -3.93 -27.59 -8.11
C LEU A 401 -2.93 -28.48 -7.38
N VAL A 402 -2.94 -28.50 -6.04
CA VAL A 402 -1.99 -29.25 -5.24
C VAL A 402 -2.70 -30.22 -4.32
N GLU A 403 -2.17 -31.45 -4.29
CA GLU A 403 -2.56 -32.51 -3.36
C GLU A 403 -1.31 -32.95 -2.58
N CYS A 404 -1.34 -32.88 -1.25
CA CYS A 404 -0.25 -33.24 -0.36
C CYS A 404 -0.46 -34.66 0.18
N LYS A 405 0.53 -35.55 -0.03
CA LYS A 405 0.51 -36.91 0.54
C LYS A 405 1.69 -37.13 1.48
N SER A 406 1.43 -37.47 2.73
CA SER A 406 2.47 -37.75 3.71
C SER A 406 2.11 -38.97 4.57
N GLY A 407 3.14 -39.60 5.12
CA GLY A 407 3.01 -40.77 5.99
C GLY A 407 3.73 -41.98 5.42
N ARG A 408 3.28 -43.19 5.76
CA ARG A 408 3.68 -44.40 5.05
C ARG A 408 2.91 -44.47 3.75
N LEU A 409 3.59 -44.25 2.64
CA LEU A 409 2.99 -44.19 1.31
C LEU A 409 3.24 -45.48 0.52
N SER A 410 2.43 -45.70 -0.52
CA SER A 410 2.61 -46.76 -1.51
C SER A 410 2.42 -46.17 -2.90
N GLU A 411 2.97 -46.81 -3.93
CA GLU A 411 2.80 -46.39 -5.33
C GLU A 411 1.31 -46.31 -5.71
N GLN A 412 0.53 -47.31 -5.28
CA GLN A 412 -0.93 -47.32 -5.50
C GLN A 412 -1.60 -46.07 -4.93
N ARG A 413 -1.24 -45.64 -3.72
CA ARG A 413 -1.86 -44.47 -3.07
C ARG A 413 -1.51 -43.17 -3.77
N LEU A 414 -0.29 -43.07 -4.35
CA LEU A 414 0.12 -41.90 -5.13
C LEU A 414 -0.55 -41.89 -6.51
N ALA A 415 -0.68 -43.05 -7.16
CA ALA A 415 -1.39 -43.19 -8.43
C ALA A 415 -2.89 -42.87 -8.29
N GLU A 416 -3.54 -43.29 -7.21
CA GLU A 416 -4.93 -42.94 -6.91
C GLU A 416 -5.10 -41.42 -6.71
N ALA A 417 -4.17 -40.78 -6.00
CA ALA A 417 -4.18 -39.32 -5.80
C ALA A 417 -3.98 -38.56 -7.12
N GLU A 418 -3.09 -39.04 -7.98
CA GLU A 418 -2.87 -38.44 -9.30
C GLU A 418 -4.10 -38.55 -10.20
N LEU A 419 -4.73 -39.73 -10.28
CA LEU A 419 -5.95 -39.93 -11.08
C LEU A 419 -7.11 -39.03 -10.62
N GLN A 420 -7.28 -38.87 -9.30
CA GLN A 420 -8.28 -37.96 -8.74
C GLN A 420 -7.97 -36.49 -9.10
N LEU A 421 -6.70 -36.10 -8.99
CA LEU A 421 -6.25 -34.76 -9.30
C LEU A 421 -6.40 -34.45 -10.79
N GLU A 422 -6.14 -35.42 -11.67
CA GLU A 422 -6.27 -35.25 -13.12
C GLU A 422 -7.71 -34.91 -13.54
N HIS A 423 -8.69 -35.60 -12.95
CA HIS A 423 -10.10 -35.29 -13.17
C HIS A 423 -10.42 -33.83 -12.79
N LEU A 424 -9.90 -33.37 -11.65
CA LEU A 424 -10.13 -32.02 -11.14
C LEU A 424 -9.42 -30.95 -11.98
N VAL A 425 -8.21 -31.23 -12.46
CA VAL A 425 -7.47 -30.33 -13.35
C VAL A 425 -8.26 -30.11 -14.64
N ARG A 426 -8.84 -31.18 -15.21
CA ARG A 426 -9.69 -31.09 -16.40
C ARG A 426 -10.99 -30.34 -16.12
N GLU A 427 -11.68 -30.67 -15.03
CA GLU A 427 -12.95 -30.04 -14.63
C GLU A 427 -12.79 -28.53 -14.38
N ARG A 428 -11.74 -28.15 -13.65
CA ARG A 428 -11.49 -26.76 -13.23
C ARG A 428 -10.66 -25.96 -14.24
N ARG A 429 -10.30 -26.57 -15.37
CA ARG A 429 -9.43 -25.97 -16.41
C ARG A 429 -8.11 -25.44 -15.84
N ALA A 430 -7.56 -26.12 -14.83
CA ALA A 430 -6.23 -25.80 -14.33
C ALA A 430 -5.17 -26.21 -15.35
N ASN A 431 -4.00 -25.58 -15.26
CA ASN A 431 -2.89 -25.81 -16.18
C ASN A 431 -2.07 -27.04 -15.76
N LEU A 432 -1.98 -27.30 -14.45
CA LEU A 432 -1.23 -28.40 -13.87
C LEU A 432 -1.88 -28.88 -12.56
N GLY A 433 -1.84 -30.19 -12.32
CA GLY A 433 -2.04 -30.80 -11.00
C GLY A 433 -0.71 -31.30 -10.46
N LEU A 434 -0.41 -30.99 -9.21
CA LEU A 434 0.82 -31.39 -8.54
C LEU A 434 0.51 -32.23 -7.29
N VAL A 435 0.88 -33.51 -7.30
CA VAL A 435 0.88 -34.34 -6.10
C VAL A 435 2.24 -34.19 -5.43
N VAL A 436 2.29 -33.50 -4.29
CA VAL A 436 3.52 -33.31 -3.51
C VAL A 436 3.55 -34.31 -2.37
N TYR A 437 4.58 -35.15 -2.29
CA TYR A 437 4.63 -36.20 -1.27
C TYR A 437 5.87 -36.19 -0.37
N ASN A 438 5.70 -36.69 0.86
CA ASN A 438 6.81 -36.97 1.78
C ASN A 438 6.59 -38.29 2.55
N ASP A 439 7.32 -39.33 2.14
CA ASP A 439 7.25 -40.67 2.74
C ASP A 439 8.06 -40.74 4.04
N LEU A 440 7.49 -41.37 5.08
CA LEU A 440 8.14 -41.51 6.40
C LEU A 440 9.43 -42.34 6.34
N GLU A 441 9.53 -43.27 5.39
CA GLU A 441 10.72 -44.11 5.20
C GLU A 441 11.72 -43.48 4.21
N GLY A 442 11.43 -42.27 3.70
CA GLY A 442 12.28 -41.54 2.77
C GLY A 442 12.39 -42.19 1.39
N ARG A 443 11.46 -43.09 1.04
CA ARG A 443 11.46 -43.77 -0.24
C ARG A 443 11.09 -42.78 -1.35
N GLN A 444 11.83 -42.86 -2.45
CA GLN A 444 11.45 -42.22 -3.70
C GLN A 444 10.67 -43.23 -4.54
N PHE A 445 9.47 -42.84 -4.95
CA PHE A 445 8.66 -43.62 -5.87
C PHE A 445 9.01 -43.17 -7.29
N SER A 446 9.55 -44.09 -8.08
CA SER A 446 9.64 -43.92 -9.52
C SER A 446 8.27 -44.28 -10.06
N VAL A 447 7.36 -43.30 -10.11
CA VAL A 447 6.07 -43.55 -10.73
C VAL A 447 6.33 -43.63 -12.23
N ASP A 448 6.40 -44.85 -12.74
CA ASP A 448 6.69 -45.17 -14.14
C ASP A 448 5.76 -44.40 -15.08
N ARG A 449 6.25 -43.30 -15.67
CA ARG A 449 5.92 -42.67 -16.96
C ARG A 449 4.53 -42.95 -17.58
N HIS A 450 3.51 -42.99 -16.75
CA HIS A 450 2.11 -42.99 -17.14
C HIS A 450 1.45 -41.77 -16.49
N SER A 451 2.18 -40.66 -16.42
CA SER A 451 1.64 -39.31 -16.29
C SER A 451 0.76 -39.02 -17.50
N ALA A 452 -0.40 -39.66 -17.56
CA ALA A 452 -1.39 -39.40 -18.58
C ALA A 452 -2.00 -38.04 -18.24
N GLY A 453 -1.55 -36.99 -18.93
CA GLY A 453 -2.18 -35.67 -18.87
C GLY A 453 -1.45 -34.64 -18.00
N ARG A 454 -2.22 -33.64 -17.55
CA ARG A 454 -1.71 -32.40 -16.94
C ARG A 454 -1.41 -32.56 -15.44
N THR A 455 -0.90 -33.72 -15.02
CA THR A 455 -0.55 -33.99 -13.61
C THR A 455 0.90 -34.41 -13.47
N GLN A 456 1.49 -34.12 -12.31
CA GLN A 456 2.81 -34.60 -11.93
C GLN A 456 2.86 -34.99 -10.46
N ILE A 457 3.59 -36.06 -10.17
CA ILE A 457 3.94 -36.48 -8.81
C ILE A 457 5.38 -36.05 -8.54
N ILE A 458 5.59 -35.33 -7.44
CA ILE A 458 6.91 -34.86 -7.02
C ILE A 458 7.12 -35.09 -5.52
N SER A 459 8.30 -35.54 -5.13
CA SER A 459 8.64 -35.58 -3.70
C SER A 459 8.92 -34.17 -3.20
N ALA A 460 8.62 -33.88 -1.93
CA ALA A 460 8.94 -32.59 -1.32
C ALA A 460 10.44 -32.27 -1.40
N ILE A 461 11.31 -33.30 -1.33
CA ILE A 461 12.76 -33.17 -1.49
C ILE A 461 13.15 -32.81 -2.93
N ASP A 462 12.51 -33.40 -3.94
CA ASP A 462 12.78 -33.06 -5.35
C ASP A 462 12.24 -31.67 -5.70
N LEU A 463 11.07 -31.30 -5.17
CA LEU A 463 10.52 -29.95 -5.30
C LEU A 463 11.48 -28.91 -4.71
N LEU A 464 11.99 -29.15 -3.50
CA LEU A 464 13.01 -28.31 -2.88
C LEU A 464 14.28 -28.23 -3.73
N HIS A 465 14.74 -29.35 -4.31
CA HIS A 465 15.91 -29.37 -5.18
C HIS A 465 15.71 -28.52 -6.44
N ARG A 466 14.54 -28.57 -7.08
CA ARG A 466 14.21 -27.75 -8.26
C ARG A 466 14.10 -26.27 -7.91
N LEU A 467 13.48 -25.95 -6.78
CA LEU A 467 13.36 -24.58 -6.28
C LEU A 467 14.72 -23.99 -5.85
N ARG A 468 15.72 -24.84 -5.58
CA ARG A 468 17.12 -24.42 -5.39
C ARG A 468 17.75 -23.90 -6.68
N LEU A 469 17.39 -24.50 -7.82
CA LEU A 469 18.08 -24.31 -9.09
C LEU A 469 17.41 -23.25 -9.97
N THR A 470 16.09 -23.11 -9.85
CA THR A 470 15.27 -22.27 -10.75
C THR A 470 14.04 -21.72 -10.03
N ALA A 471 13.54 -20.57 -10.49
CA ALA A 471 12.33 -19.94 -9.94
C ALA A 471 11.08 -20.82 -10.09
N LEU A 472 10.12 -20.70 -9.16
CA LEU A 472 8.89 -21.50 -9.15
C LEU A 472 8.10 -21.40 -10.47
N SER A 473 8.01 -20.20 -11.06
CA SER A 473 7.36 -19.99 -12.36
C SER A 473 7.99 -20.82 -13.47
N GLN A 474 9.33 -20.98 -13.47
CA GLN A 474 10.04 -21.82 -14.43
C GLN A 474 9.84 -23.30 -14.12
N VAL A 475 9.94 -23.71 -12.85
CA VAL A 475 9.68 -25.11 -12.43
C VAL A 475 8.31 -25.58 -12.89
N ILE A 476 7.29 -24.73 -12.77
CA ILE A 476 5.93 -25.05 -13.20
C ILE A 476 5.79 -25.00 -14.73
N SER A 477 6.44 -24.04 -15.40
CA SER A 477 6.41 -23.98 -16.88
C SER A 477 7.07 -25.20 -17.51
N ASP A 478 8.19 -25.66 -16.95
CA ASP A 478 8.85 -26.89 -17.35
C ASP A 478 7.93 -28.09 -17.12
N ALA A 479 7.23 -28.14 -15.98
CA ALA A 479 6.27 -29.22 -15.71
C ALA A 479 5.10 -29.26 -16.72
N ILE A 480 4.56 -28.09 -17.09
CA ILE A 480 3.48 -27.97 -18.09
C ILE A 480 3.95 -28.38 -19.48
N THR A 481 5.17 -28.00 -19.87
CA THR A 481 5.71 -28.33 -21.20
C THR A 481 6.00 -29.83 -21.33
N HIS A 482 6.56 -30.46 -20.30
CA HIS A 482 6.80 -31.91 -20.29
C HIS A 482 5.50 -32.73 -20.32
N SER A 483 4.42 -32.23 -19.71
CA SER A 483 3.09 -32.89 -19.74
C SER A 483 2.30 -32.65 -21.04
N SER A 484 2.77 -31.76 -21.93
CA SER A 484 2.14 -31.47 -23.22
C SER A 484 2.85 -32.12 -24.42
N SER A 485 4.05 -32.69 -24.21
CA SER A 485 4.89 -33.30 -25.24
C SER A 485 4.78 -34.83 -25.36
N GLU A 486 3.97 -35.45 -24.51
CA GLU A 486 3.58 -36.87 -24.56
C GLU A 486 2.09 -36.96 -24.92
#